data_AF-A0A812IWR7-F1
#
_entry.id   AF-A0A812IWR7-F1
#
_cell.length_a   1.000
_cell.length_b   1.000
_cell.length_c   1.000
_cell.angle_alpha   90.00
_cell.angle_beta   90.00
_cell.angle_gamma   90.00
#
_symmetry.space_group_name_H-M   'P 1'
#
loop_
_entity.id
_entity.type
_entity.pdbx_description
1 polymer ?
#
loop_
_entity_poly.entity_id
_entity_poly.type
_entity_poly.pdbx_seq_one_letter_code
_entity_poly.pdbx_strand_id
1 'polypeptide(L)'
;MTWTTQWVLISLYVMRIAPKLGMTRRDVFLPGKGTFQEWGKYLKVALPCVLQMSSEWWFWEINALLVGFLGTVPLAAHVAANQFIGLSFMPAMGISSAAAALIGKMLGANRPTDARRYVKVCIFCNLFVWLTIGLGVWFGRHAVASMYVRPGEVSVLMQSLLVIFAFAGLPDTTQHIMSGALRGMGKMAAGSVVYLLSYYALMLPTGYALAFTFGYGVRGV
;
A
#
# COMPACT_ATOMS: atom_id res chain seq x y z
N MET A 1 7.13 26.20 2.08
CA MET A 1 8.33 26.46 1.25
C MET A 1 8.84 25.21 0.52
N THR A 2 8.95 24.05 1.15
CA THR A 2 9.53 22.84 0.51
C THR A 2 8.76 22.37 -0.75
N TRP A 3 7.44 22.20 -0.66
CA TRP A 3 6.60 21.74 -1.78
C TRP A 3 6.59 22.70 -2.98
N THR A 4 6.53 24.00 -2.70
CA THR A 4 6.58 25.05 -3.73
C THR A 4 7.94 25.07 -4.43
N THR A 5 9.03 24.91 -3.68
CA THR A 5 10.38 24.86 -4.25
C THR A 5 10.58 23.62 -5.10
N GLN A 6 10.13 22.44 -4.65
CA GLN A 6 10.18 21.22 -5.46
C GLN A 6 9.39 21.37 -6.77
N TRP A 7 8.17 21.92 -6.69
CA TRP A 7 7.35 22.17 -7.87
C TRP A 7 8.04 23.10 -8.88
N VAL A 8 8.63 24.21 -8.40
CA VAL A 8 9.39 25.14 -9.26
C VAL A 8 10.59 24.44 -9.90
N LEU A 9 11.41 23.73 -9.12
CA LEU A 9 12.61 23.08 -9.62
C LEU A 9 12.29 21.99 -10.66
N ILE A 10 11.27 21.16 -10.41
CA ILE A 10 10.82 20.15 -11.37
C ILE A 10 10.27 20.82 -12.63
N SER A 11 9.44 21.86 -12.48
CA SER A 11 8.86 22.57 -13.63
C SER A 11 9.94 23.19 -14.51
N LEU A 12 10.96 23.83 -13.92
CA LEU A 12 12.12 24.38 -14.64
C LEU A 12 12.95 23.28 -15.32
N TYR A 13 13.15 22.14 -14.65
CA TYR A 13 13.87 21.01 -15.22
C TYR A 13 13.13 20.41 -16.43
N VAL A 14 11.82 20.23 -16.33
CA VAL A 14 10.97 19.76 -17.43
C VAL A 14 11.00 20.76 -18.60
N MET A 15 10.94 22.07 -18.34
CA MET A 15 11.08 23.10 -19.38
C MET A 15 12.41 23.01 -20.14
N ARG A 16 13.49 22.55 -19.48
CA ARG A 16 14.81 22.39 -20.09
C ARG A 16 14.93 21.11 -20.93
N ILE A 17 14.24 20.04 -20.53
CA ILE A 17 14.30 18.74 -21.22
C ILE A 17 13.26 18.60 -22.34
N ALA A 18 12.08 19.22 -22.20
CA ALA A 18 11.00 19.08 -23.17
C ALA A 18 11.44 19.28 -24.65
N PRO A 19 12.26 20.30 -25.00
CA PRO A 19 12.74 20.46 -26.38
C PRO A 19 13.61 19.30 -26.87
N LYS A 20 14.36 18.63 -25.97
CA LYS A 20 15.18 17.45 -26.32
C LYS A 20 14.33 16.20 -26.60
N LEU A 21 13.09 16.18 -26.14
CA LEU A 21 12.11 15.12 -26.38
C LEU A 21 11.18 15.43 -27.56
N GLY A 22 11.46 16.51 -28.31
CA GLY A 22 10.60 16.95 -29.41
C GLY A 22 9.28 17.60 -28.96
N MET A 23 9.17 17.98 -27.68
CA MET A 23 7.98 18.63 -27.12
C MET A 23 8.18 20.15 -27.01
N THR A 24 7.15 20.92 -27.35
CA THR A 24 7.13 22.36 -27.17
C THR A 24 6.85 22.71 -25.71
N ARG A 25 7.34 23.86 -25.22
CA ARG A 25 7.00 24.34 -23.86
C ARG A 25 5.48 24.46 -23.62
N ARG A 26 4.69 24.70 -24.67
CA ARG A 26 3.23 24.74 -24.61
C ARG A 26 2.61 23.35 -24.42
N ASP A 27 3.21 22.30 -24.98
CA ASP A 27 2.71 20.92 -24.90
C ASP A 27 2.82 20.33 -23.49
N VAL A 28 3.70 20.90 -22.66
CA VAL A 28 3.93 20.47 -21.27
C VAL A 28 2.89 21.05 -20.31
N PHE A 29 2.48 22.30 -20.50
CA PHE A 29 1.67 23.03 -19.50
C PHE A 29 0.26 23.36 -19.97
N LEU A 30 -0.03 23.32 -21.28
CA LEU A 30 -1.34 23.65 -21.82
C LEU A 30 -1.99 22.41 -22.46
N PRO A 31 -3.27 22.14 -22.18
CA PRO A 31 -3.98 21.04 -22.84
C PRO A 31 -4.16 21.34 -24.33
N GLY A 32 -3.70 20.42 -25.18
CA GLY A 32 -3.96 20.44 -26.63
C GLY A 32 -5.36 19.95 -27.00
N LYS A 33 -5.74 20.09 -28.28
CA LYS A 33 -7.07 19.76 -28.81
C LYS A 33 -7.49 18.28 -28.63
N GLY A 34 -6.54 17.37 -28.41
CA GLY A 34 -6.79 15.93 -28.19
C GLY A 34 -6.75 15.48 -26.72
N THR A 35 -6.43 16.36 -25.77
CA THR A 35 -6.10 15.98 -24.37
C THR A 35 -7.20 15.20 -23.67
N PHE A 36 -8.46 15.52 -23.95
CA PHE A 36 -9.62 14.94 -23.28
C PHE A 36 -10.42 13.95 -24.14
N GLN A 37 -9.95 13.59 -25.34
CA GLN A 37 -10.71 12.71 -26.25
C GLN A 37 -10.93 11.31 -25.68
N GLU A 38 -9.98 10.79 -24.89
CA GLU A 38 -10.00 9.43 -24.34
C GLU A 38 -10.30 9.38 -22.83
N TRP A 39 -10.80 10.48 -22.28
CA TRP A 39 -10.94 10.65 -20.84
C TRP A 39 -11.92 9.66 -20.21
N GLY A 40 -12.99 9.29 -20.93
CA GLY A 40 -13.93 8.25 -20.49
C GLY A 40 -13.27 6.87 -20.34
N LYS A 41 -12.41 6.47 -21.29
CA LYS A 41 -11.68 5.19 -21.21
C LYS A 41 -10.66 5.22 -20.06
N TYR A 42 -10.00 6.37 -19.86
CA TYR A 42 -9.10 6.58 -18.73
C TYR A 42 -9.84 6.45 -17.39
N LEU A 43 -10.96 7.17 -17.21
CA LEU A 43 -11.74 7.16 -15.97
C LEU A 43 -12.29 5.77 -15.64
N LYS A 44 -12.64 4.96 -16.64
CA LYS A 44 -13.09 3.57 -16.45
C LYS A 44 -12.03 2.68 -15.77
N VAL A 45 -10.75 3.01 -15.90
CA VAL A 45 -9.64 2.30 -15.24
C VAL A 45 -9.19 3.03 -13.97
N ALA A 46 -9.12 4.37 -14.03
CA ALA A 46 -8.65 5.20 -12.94
C ALA A 46 -9.60 5.17 -11.73
N LEU A 47 -10.92 5.27 -11.93
CA LEU A 47 -11.89 5.28 -10.82
C LEU A 47 -11.83 4.00 -9.98
N PRO A 48 -11.86 2.78 -10.57
CA PRO A 48 -11.68 1.57 -9.77
C PRO A 48 -10.33 1.51 -9.05
N CYS A 49 -9.26 1.97 -9.69
CA CYS A 49 -7.94 2.02 -9.07
C CYS A 49 -7.91 2.95 -7.85
N VAL A 50 -8.51 4.14 -7.96
CA VAL A 50 -8.64 5.10 -6.85
C VAL A 50 -9.47 4.49 -5.74
N LEU A 51 -10.64 3.93 -6.06
CA LEU A 51 -11.50 3.27 -5.07
C LEU A 51 -10.75 2.16 -4.33
N GLN A 52 -10.02 1.31 -5.05
CA GLN A 52 -9.24 0.24 -4.42
C GLN A 52 -8.20 0.79 -3.43
N MET A 53 -7.37 1.75 -3.88
CA MET A 53 -6.31 2.32 -3.03
C MET A 53 -6.89 3.08 -1.84
N SER A 54 -7.90 3.93 -2.07
CA SER A 54 -8.54 4.71 -1.00
C SER A 54 -9.23 3.79 0.02
N SER A 55 -9.90 2.74 -0.43
CA SER A 55 -10.55 1.76 0.45
C SER A 55 -9.58 1.07 1.38
N GLU A 56 -8.38 0.74 0.91
CA GLU A 56 -7.34 0.15 1.74
C GLU A 56 -6.86 1.11 2.83
N TRP A 57 -6.61 2.37 2.49
CA TRP A 57 -6.24 3.38 3.49
C TRP A 57 -7.36 3.64 4.50
N TRP A 58 -8.60 3.76 4.03
CA TRP A 58 -9.75 3.96 4.92
C TRP A 58 -9.98 2.77 5.83
N PHE A 59 -9.70 1.54 5.38
CA PHE A 59 -9.76 0.36 6.24
C PHE A 59 -8.84 0.49 7.46
N TRP A 60 -7.60 0.93 7.26
CA TRP A 60 -6.66 1.18 8.37
C TRP A 60 -7.13 2.27 9.33
N GLU A 61 -7.69 3.37 8.79
CA GLU A 61 -8.23 4.46 9.62
C GLU A 61 -9.48 4.02 10.41
N ILE A 62 -10.37 3.24 9.80
CA ILE A 62 -11.55 2.68 10.49
C ILE A 62 -11.11 1.75 11.62
N ASN A 63 -10.09 0.91 11.40
CA ASN A 63 -9.54 0.06 12.47
C ASN A 63 -8.94 0.89 13.60
N ALA A 64 -8.20 1.96 13.29
CA ALA A 64 -7.69 2.87 14.32
C ALA A 64 -8.84 3.51 15.12
N LEU A 65 -9.92 3.94 14.46
CA LEU A 65 -11.13 4.43 15.13
C LEU A 65 -11.79 3.37 16.02
N LEU A 66 -11.90 2.13 15.54
CA LEU A 66 -12.43 1.00 16.31
C LEU A 66 -11.60 0.75 17.57
N VAL A 67 -10.27 0.71 17.45
CA VAL A 67 -9.38 0.57 18.60
C VAL A 67 -9.51 1.76 19.55
N GLY A 68 -9.84 2.96 19.05
CA GLY A 68 -10.12 4.13 19.89
C GLY A 68 -11.25 3.90 20.90
N PHE A 69 -12.26 3.09 20.57
CA PHE A 69 -13.33 2.73 21.51
C PHE A 69 -12.87 1.77 22.62
N LEU A 70 -11.73 1.09 22.47
CA LEU A 70 -11.14 0.23 23.50
C LEU A 70 -10.34 1.03 24.55
N GLY A 71 -10.05 2.31 24.28
CA GLY A 71 -9.37 3.22 25.19
C GLY A 71 -8.05 3.78 24.65
N THR A 72 -7.43 4.65 25.45
CA THR A 72 -6.23 5.39 25.05
C THR A 72 -4.97 4.52 24.97
N VAL A 73 -4.80 3.56 25.87
CA VAL A 73 -3.64 2.65 25.90
C VAL A 73 -3.61 1.73 24.67
N PRO A 74 -4.71 1.02 24.31
CA PRO A 74 -4.74 0.20 23.10
C PRO A 74 -4.57 1.01 21.82
N LEU A 75 -5.18 2.18 21.74
CA LEU A 75 -5.05 3.08 20.59
C LEU A 75 -3.60 3.54 20.40
N ALA A 76 -2.94 3.98 21.47
CA ALA A 76 -1.54 4.40 21.41
C ALA A 76 -0.62 3.27 20.92
N ALA A 77 -0.85 2.03 21.39
CA ALA A 77 -0.08 0.87 20.96
C ALA A 77 -0.31 0.53 19.48
N HIS A 78 -1.57 0.57 19.03
CA HIS A 78 -1.95 0.30 17.64
C HIS A 78 -1.35 1.33 16.68
N VAL A 79 -1.47 2.62 16.99
CA VAL A 79 -0.91 3.70 16.16
C VAL A 79 0.63 3.60 16.12
N ALA A 80 1.29 3.36 17.25
CA ALA A 80 2.74 3.20 17.28
C ALA A 80 3.21 1.98 16.47
N ALA A 81 2.49 0.85 16.56
CA ALA A 81 2.75 -0.33 15.74
C ALA A 81 2.56 0.00 14.24
N ASN A 82 1.44 0.63 13.85
CA ASN A 82 1.14 0.97 12.46
C ASN A 82 2.20 1.86 11.82
N GLN A 83 2.83 2.77 12.58
CA GLN A 83 3.91 3.60 12.05
C GLN A 83 5.14 2.78 11.64
N PHE A 84 5.53 1.82 12.47
CA PHE A 84 6.65 0.92 12.16
C PHE A 84 6.29 -0.07 11.04
N ILE A 85 5.05 -0.56 11.06
CA ILE A 85 4.47 -1.42 10.01
C ILE A 85 4.52 -0.73 8.65
N GLY A 86 4.10 0.53 8.57
CA GLY A 86 4.12 1.32 7.34
C GLY A 86 5.53 1.47 6.76
N LEU A 87 6.54 1.64 7.61
CA LEU A 87 7.95 1.66 7.19
C LEU A 87 8.40 0.30 6.66
N SER A 88 8.04 -0.78 7.35
CA SER A 88 8.35 -2.15 6.96
C SER A 88 7.68 -2.56 5.65
N PHE A 89 6.60 -1.88 5.27
CA PHE A 89 5.83 -2.13 4.06
C PHE A 89 6.39 -1.46 2.80
N MET A 90 7.26 -0.45 2.94
CA MET A 90 7.85 0.31 1.83
C MET A 90 8.51 -0.57 0.74
N PRO A 91 9.28 -1.63 1.07
CA PRO A 91 9.86 -2.51 0.06
C PRO A 91 8.79 -3.23 -0.78
N ALA A 92 7.70 -3.70 -0.16
CA ALA A 92 6.60 -4.35 -0.85
C ALA A 92 5.87 -3.38 -1.80
N MET A 93 5.68 -2.12 -1.40
CA MET A 93 5.15 -1.08 -2.30
C MET A 93 6.05 -0.86 -3.52
N GLY A 94 7.38 -0.86 -3.33
CA GLY A 94 8.35 -0.79 -4.41
C GLY A 94 8.22 -1.96 -5.40
N ILE A 95 8.14 -3.19 -4.87
CA ILE A 95 7.97 -4.41 -5.69
C ILE A 95 6.62 -4.38 -6.42
N SER A 96 5.54 -3.97 -5.75
CA SER A 96 4.20 -3.85 -6.36
C SER A 96 4.20 -2.85 -7.53
N SER A 97 4.89 -1.72 -7.38
CA SER A 97 5.03 -0.71 -8.44
C SER A 97 5.86 -1.24 -9.61
N ALA A 98 6.96 -1.95 -9.33
CA ALA A 98 7.77 -2.61 -10.35
C ALA A 98 6.97 -3.69 -11.09
N ALA A 99 6.16 -4.48 -10.39
CA ALA A 99 5.28 -5.49 -10.96
C ALA A 99 4.30 -4.84 -11.95
N ALA A 100 3.62 -3.76 -11.55
CA ALA A 100 2.70 -3.03 -12.41
C ALA A 100 3.36 -2.57 -13.72
N ALA A 101 4.55 -1.96 -13.64
CA ALA A 101 5.28 -1.47 -14.80
C ALA A 101 5.78 -2.60 -15.72
N LEU A 102 6.43 -3.63 -15.16
CA LEU A 102 7.02 -4.73 -15.94
C LEU A 102 5.97 -5.61 -16.60
N ILE A 103 4.88 -5.91 -15.89
CA ILE A 103 3.77 -6.71 -16.40
C ILE A 103 3.04 -5.92 -17.49
N GLY A 104 2.74 -4.64 -17.25
CA GLY A 104 2.12 -3.77 -18.26
C GLY A 104 2.98 -3.66 -19.52
N LYS A 105 4.30 -3.51 -19.38
CA LYS A 105 5.24 -3.50 -20.50
C LYS A 105 5.22 -4.81 -21.30
N MET A 106 5.29 -5.95 -20.62
CA MET A 106 5.34 -7.26 -21.31
C MET A 106 4.01 -7.62 -21.98
N LEU A 107 2.88 -7.28 -21.38
CA LEU A 107 1.58 -7.48 -21.99
C LEU A 107 1.38 -6.54 -23.19
N GLY A 108 1.80 -5.28 -23.08
CA GLY A 108 1.81 -4.33 -24.21
C GLY A 108 2.71 -4.78 -25.37
N ALA A 109 3.78 -5.53 -25.08
CA ALA A 109 4.66 -6.13 -26.08
C ALA A 109 4.18 -7.51 -26.59
N ASN A 110 2.95 -7.93 -26.26
CA ASN A 110 2.37 -9.23 -26.61
C ASN A 110 3.20 -10.44 -26.14
N ARG A 111 3.83 -10.34 -24.96
CA ARG A 111 4.66 -11.38 -24.33
C ARG A 111 4.06 -11.87 -22.99
N PRO A 112 2.91 -12.57 -23.00
CA PRO A 112 2.21 -12.97 -21.78
C PRO A 112 2.98 -14.02 -20.95
N THR A 113 3.80 -14.85 -21.60
CA THR A 113 4.67 -15.83 -20.92
C THR A 113 5.70 -15.15 -20.04
N ASP A 114 6.30 -14.06 -20.53
CA ASP A 114 7.26 -13.28 -19.74
C ASP A 114 6.57 -12.47 -18.65
N ALA A 115 5.38 -11.91 -18.92
CA ALA A 115 4.56 -11.28 -17.89
C ALA A 115 4.30 -12.23 -16.69
N ARG A 116 3.97 -13.50 -16.98
CA ARG A 116 3.78 -14.53 -15.93
C ARG A 116 5.08 -14.81 -15.16
N ARG A 117 6.24 -14.77 -15.81
CA ARG A 117 7.54 -14.92 -15.15
C ARG A 117 7.80 -13.75 -14.19
N TYR A 118 7.54 -12.51 -14.62
CA TYR A 118 7.70 -11.34 -13.75
C TYR A 118 6.80 -11.39 -12.52
N VAL A 119 5.53 -11.80 -12.66
CA VAL A 119 4.63 -11.99 -11.50
C VAL A 119 5.27 -12.94 -10.48
N LYS A 120 5.78 -14.09 -10.92
CA LYS A 120 6.43 -15.06 -10.04
C LYS A 120 7.67 -14.48 -9.37
N VAL A 121 8.53 -13.81 -10.14
CA VAL A 121 9.75 -13.18 -9.62
C VAL A 121 9.40 -12.15 -8.53
N CYS A 122 8.43 -11.27 -8.78
CA CYS A 122 7.99 -10.29 -7.78
C CYS A 122 7.47 -10.94 -6.50
N ILE A 123 6.67 -12.00 -6.60
CA ILE A 123 6.16 -12.74 -5.43
C ILE A 123 7.30 -13.42 -4.67
N PHE A 124 8.25 -14.06 -5.36
CA PHE A 124 9.41 -14.67 -4.71
C PHE A 124 10.31 -13.63 -4.04
N CYS A 125 10.61 -12.51 -4.70
CA CYS A 125 11.35 -11.41 -4.10
C CYS A 125 10.67 -10.90 -2.82
N ASN A 126 9.35 -10.77 -2.83
CA ASN A 126 8.59 -10.38 -1.65
C ASN A 126 8.68 -11.39 -0.53
N LEU A 127 8.59 -12.69 -0.84
CA LEU A 127 8.74 -13.73 0.17
C LEU A 127 10.09 -13.59 0.89
N PHE A 128 11.19 -13.40 0.15
CA PHE A 128 12.51 -13.20 0.77
C PHE A 128 12.57 -11.91 1.59
N VAL A 129 12.08 -10.79 1.06
CA VAL A 129 12.07 -9.50 1.74
C VAL A 129 11.21 -9.55 3.00
N TRP A 130 10.04 -10.17 2.94
CA TRP A 130 9.16 -10.28 4.09
C TRP A 130 9.70 -11.24 5.13
N LEU A 131 10.32 -12.36 4.73
CA LEU A 131 10.95 -13.27 5.67
C LEU A 131 12.06 -12.57 6.46
N THR A 132 12.90 -11.76 5.81
CA THR A 132 13.95 -11.02 6.52
C THR A 132 13.38 -9.97 7.46
N ILE A 133 12.39 -9.19 7.00
CA ILE A 133 11.73 -8.18 7.82
C ILE A 133 10.98 -8.83 8.98
N GLY A 134 10.10 -9.80 8.71
CA GLY A 134 9.29 -10.50 9.71
C GLY A 134 10.14 -11.18 10.77
N LEU A 135 11.23 -11.84 10.41
CA LEU A 135 12.19 -12.38 11.39
C LEU A 135 12.87 -11.27 12.19
N GLY A 136 13.29 -10.19 11.53
CA GLY A 136 13.86 -9.02 12.19
C GLY A 136 12.91 -8.39 13.22
N VAL A 137 11.62 -8.29 12.88
CA VAL A 137 10.58 -7.79 13.77
C VAL A 137 10.33 -8.77 14.92
N TRP A 138 10.28 -10.07 14.63
CA TRP A 138 10.07 -11.10 15.64
C TRP A 138 11.13 -11.06 16.74
N PHE A 139 12.41 -11.06 16.36
CA PHE A 139 13.53 -11.00 17.32
C PHE A 139 13.75 -9.60 17.89
N GLY A 140 13.54 -8.56 17.08
CA GLY A 140 13.80 -7.16 17.41
C GLY A 140 12.65 -6.40 18.05
N ARG A 141 11.47 -7.02 18.27
CA ARG A 141 10.25 -6.35 18.77
C ARG A 141 10.46 -5.49 20.01
N HIS A 142 11.33 -5.90 20.93
CA HIS A 142 11.63 -5.17 22.16
C HIS A 142 12.38 -3.87 21.87
N ALA A 143 13.41 -3.94 21.00
CA ALA A 143 14.16 -2.78 20.56
C ALA A 143 13.25 -1.81 19.79
N VAL A 144 12.46 -2.33 18.84
CA VAL A 144 11.50 -1.53 18.06
C VAL A 144 10.51 -0.83 18.98
N ALA A 145 9.86 -1.54 19.90
CA ALA A 145 8.88 -0.92 20.80
C ALA A 145 9.50 0.17 21.68
N SER A 146 10.76 -0.01 22.11
CA SER A 146 11.48 0.98 22.92
C SER A 146 11.80 2.29 22.18
N MET A 147 11.87 2.25 20.84
CA MET A 147 12.12 3.45 20.03
C MET A 147 10.88 4.35 19.91
N TYR A 148 9.68 3.77 20.01
CA TYR A 148 8.43 4.50 19.85
C TYR A 148 7.77 4.87 21.18
N VAL A 149 7.88 3.99 22.18
CA VAL A 149 7.11 4.13 23.42
C VAL A 149 7.97 3.81 24.63
N ARG A 150 7.77 4.58 25.71
CA ARG A 150 8.39 4.32 27.02
C ARG A 150 7.93 2.97 27.61
N PRO A 151 8.73 2.35 28.50
CA PRO A 151 8.32 1.12 29.18
C PRO A 151 6.98 1.29 29.91
N GLY A 152 6.07 0.32 29.73
CA GLY A 152 4.72 0.35 30.28
C GLY A 152 3.76 -0.54 29.50
N GLU A 153 2.46 -0.46 29.81
CA GLU A 153 1.41 -1.28 29.19
C GLU A 153 1.35 -1.12 27.67
N VAL A 154 1.48 0.12 27.17
CA VAL A 154 1.48 0.42 25.72
C VAL A 154 2.62 -0.31 25.00
N SER A 155 3.82 -0.38 25.61
CA SER A 155 4.97 -1.05 25.02
C SER A 155 4.76 -2.57 24.94
N VAL A 156 4.21 -3.18 25.98
CA VAL A 156 3.90 -4.63 26.00
C VAL A 156 2.87 -4.97 24.93
N LEU A 157 1.84 -4.12 24.80
CA LEU A 157 0.79 -4.33 23.81
C LEU A 157 1.31 -4.16 22.39
N MET A 158 2.10 -3.10 22.13
CA MET A 158 2.78 -2.87 20.85
C MET A 158 3.65 -4.08 20.45
N GLN A 159 4.44 -4.63 21.38
CA GLN A 159 5.25 -5.83 21.11
C GLN A 159 4.39 -7.02 20.67
N SER A 160 3.22 -7.21 21.29
CA SER A 160 2.30 -8.27 20.88
C SER A 160 1.69 -8.05 19.49
N LEU A 161 1.40 -6.78 19.14
CA LEU A 161 0.91 -6.44 17.80
C LEU A 161 1.99 -6.64 16.72
N LEU A 162 3.24 -6.27 17.01
CA LEU A 162 4.37 -6.50 16.11
C LEU A 162 4.58 -7.99 15.80
N VAL A 163 4.33 -8.85 16.78
CA VAL A 163 4.39 -10.30 16.63
C VAL A 163 3.28 -10.82 15.70
N ILE A 164 2.05 -10.36 15.89
CA ILE A 164 0.92 -10.70 15.00
C ILE A 164 1.25 -10.24 13.57
N PHE A 165 1.75 -9.02 13.44
CA PHE A 165 2.11 -8.44 12.16
C PHE A 165 3.24 -9.19 11.44
N ALA A 166 4.27 -9.67 12.15
CA ALA A 166 5.36 -10.42 11.55
C ALA A 166 4.85 -11.62 10.74
N PHE A 167 3.79 -12.28 11.22
CA PHE A 167 3.13 -13.37 10.49
C PHE A 167 2.09 -12.89 9.49
N ALA A 168 1.20 -11.97 9.91
CA ALA A 168 0.08 -11.50 9.09
C ALA A 168 0.53 -10.69 7.86
N GLY A 169 1.70 -10.07 7.90
CA GLY A 169 2.17 -9.21 6.81
C GLY A 169 2.67 -9.96 5.58
N LEU A 170 2.94 -11.28 5.65
CA LEU A 170 3.32 -12.05 4.45
C LEU A 170 2.14 -12.18 3.46
N PRO A 171 0.94 -12.63 3.90
CA PRO A 171 -0.26 -12.55 3.08
C PRO A 171 -0.55 -11.14 2.56
N ASP A 172 -0.44 -10.13 3.43
CA ASP A 172 -0.76 -8.73 3.10
C ASP A 172 0.16 -8.16 2.00
N THR A 173 1.47 -8.24 2.18
CA THR A 173 2.44 -7.78 1.17
C THR A 173 2.31 -8.54 -0.16
N THR A 174 2.01 -9.83 -0.09
CA THR A 174 1.78 -10.64 -1.29
C THR A 174 0.53 -10.19 -2.04
N GLN A 175 -0.57 -9.95 -1.34
CA GLN A 175 -1.80 -9.40 -1.91
C GLN A 175 -1.53 -8.03 -2.55
N HIS A 176 -0.70 -7.20 -1.92
CA HIS A 176 -0.34 -5.89 -2.44
C HIS A 176 0.44 -5.97 -3.77
N ILE A 177 1.28 -6.98 -3.95
CA ILE A 177 2.01 -7.24 -5.21
C ILE A 177 1.08 -7.81 -6.27
N MET A 178 0.16 -8.71 -5.89
CA MET A 178 -0.87 -9.19 -6.80
C MET A 178 -1.76 -8.04 -7.30
N SER A 179 -2.05 -7.07 -6.45
CA SER A 179 -2.72 -5.84 -6.85
C SER A 179 -1.87 -4.99 -7.81
N GLY A 180 -0.57 -4.85 -7.57
CA GLY A 180 0.36 -4.28 -8.56
C GLY A 180 0.27 -4.98 -9.93
N ALA A 181 0.24 -6.32 -9.93
CA ALA A 181 0.07 -7.11 -11.14
C ALA A 181 -1.28 -6.86 -11.84
N LEU A 182 -2.39 -6.78 -11.09
CA LEU A 182 -3.72 -6.43 -11.61
C LEU A 182 -3.74 -5.03 -12.25
N ARG A 183 -2.99 -4.09 -11.66
CA ARG A 183 -2.77 -2.73 -12.18
C ARG A 183 -2.06 -2.78 -13.53
N GLY A 184 -0.96 -3.53 -13.61
CA GLY A 184 -0.22 -3.76 -14.85
C GLY A 184 -1.04 -4.46 -15.95
N MET A 185 -1.99 -5.32 -15.56
CA MET A 185 -2.92 -5.98 -16.48
C MET A 185 -4.11 -5.11 -16.92
N GLY A 186 -4.31 -3.92 -16.32
CA GLY A 186 -5.50 -3.09 -16.55
C GLY A 186 -6.80 -3.71 -16.04
N LYS A 187 -6.74 -4.72 -15.16
CA LYS A 187 -7.91 -5.45 -14.63
C LYS A 187 -8.32 -4.98 -13.23
N MET A 188 -8.10 -3.70 -12.95
CA MET A 188 -8.37 -3.09 -11.65
C MET A 188 -9.84 -3.17 -11.22
N ALA A 189 -10.80 -3.03 -12.15
CA ALA A 189 -12.23 -3.08 -11.83
C ALA A 189 -12.65 -4.35 -11.06
N ALA A 190 -12.21 -5.52 -11.50
CA ALA A 190 -12.47 -6.78 -10.80
C ALA A 190 -11.74 -6.84 -9.45
N GLY A 191 -10.49 -6.36 -9.41
CA GLY A 191 -9.70 -6.30 -8.18
C GLY A 191 -10.32 -5.41 -7.11
N SER A 192 -10.87 -4.25 -7.47
CA SER A 192 -11.49 -3.32 -6.53
C SER A 192 -12.70 -3.91 -5.82
N VAL A 193 -13.53 -4.70 -6.53
CA VAL A 193 -14.69 -5.37 -5.92
C VAL A 193 -14.25 -6.39 -4.87
N VAL A 194 -13.23 -7.20 -5.18
CA VAL A 194 -12.69 -8.18 -4.23
C VAL A 194 -12.15 -7.49 -2.99
N TYR A 195 -11.44 -6.37 -3.16
CA TYR A 195 -10.93 -5.56 -2.07
C TYR A 195 -12.04 -5.01 -1.18
N LEU A 196 -13.07 -4.40 -1.77
CA LEU A 196 -14.20 -3.84 -1.03
C LEU A 196 -14.93 -4.91 -0.21
N LEU A 197 -15.21 -6.06 -0.81
CA LEU A 197 -15.86 -7.17 -0.11
C LEU A 197 -14.97 -7.73 1.00
N SER A 198 -13.68 -7.90 0.74
CA SER A 198 -12.74 -8.46 1.71
C SER A 198 -12.59 -7.53 2.91
N TYR A 199 -12.28 -6.25 2.69
CA TYR A 199 -12.05 -5.31 3.80
C TYR A 199 -13.33 -4.98 4.57
N TYR A 200 -14.41 -4.64 3.87
CA TYR A 200 -15.61 -4.09 4.54
C TYR A 200 -16.63 -5.14 4.94
N ALA A 201 -16.81 -6.21 4.16
CA ALA A 201 -17.82 -7.23 4.46
C ALA A 201 -17.27 -8.39 5.31
N LEU A 202 -15.96 -8.66 5.26
CA LEU A 202 -15.35 -9.78 5.99
C LEU A 202 -14.41 -9.30 7.10
N MET A 203 -13.38 -8.52 6.78
CA MET A 203 -12.32 -8.19 7.74
C MET A 203 -12.82 -7.24 8.83
N LEU A 204 -13.52 -6.14 8.51
CA LEU A 204 -14.04 -5.22 9.53
C LEU A 204 -15.03 -5.90 10.50
N PRO A 205 -16.07 -6.64 10.04
CA PRO A 205 -16.98 -7.33 10.97
C PRO A 205 -16.29 -8.41 11.79
N THR A 206 -15.35 -9.15 11.19
CA THR A 206 -14.58 -10.19 11.91
C THR A 206 -13.69 -9.54 12.97
N GLY A 207 -12.98 -8.46 12.63
CA GLY A 207 -12.13 -7.74 13.57
C GLY A 207 -12.93 -7.13 14.72
N TYR A 208 -14.09 -6.54 14.41
CA TYR A 208 -15.04 -6.04 15.42
C TYR A 208 -15.50 -7.16 16.36
N ALA A 209 -15.93 -8.30 15.81
CA ALA A 209 -16.38 -9.44 16.61
C ALA A 209 -15.26 -9.97 17.51
N LEU A 210 -14.03 -10.12 16.99
CA LEU A 210 -12.88 -10.58 17.77
C LEU A 210 -12.51 -9.59 18.89
N ALA A 211 -12.50 -8.30 18.58
CA ALA A 211 -12.11 -7.26 19.53
C ALA A 211 -13.13 -7.09 20.66
N PHE A 212 -14.42 -6.99 20.33
CA PHE A 212 -15.49 -6.61 21.28
C PHE A 212 -16.34 -7.79 21.76
N THR A 213 -16.71 -8.72 20.89
CA THR A 213 -17.58 -9.85 21.25
C THR A 213 -16.81 -10.97 21.94
N PHE A 214 -15.63 -11.32 21.42
CA PHE A 214 -14.78 -12.36 22.00
C PHE A 214 -13.75 -11.82 23.01
N GLY A 215 -13.65 -10.50 23.17
CA GLY A 215 -12.82 -9.87 24.20
C GLY A 215 -11.31 -9.93 23.94
N TYR A 216 -10.85 -10.14 22.70
CA TYR A 216 -9.42 -10.09 22.36
C TYR A 216 -8.85 -8.67 22.36
N GLY A 217 -9.70 -7.64 22.51
CA GLY A 217 -9.31 -6.24 22.53
C GLY A 217 -8.57 -5.85 21.25
N VAL A 218 -7.49 -5.08 21.36
CA VAL A 218 -6.74 -4.57 20.19
C VAL A 218 -6.06 -5.66 19.38
N ARG A 219 -5.86 -6.86 19.93
CA ARG A 219 -5.27 -7.99 19.18
C ARG A 219 -6.24 -8.61 18.20
N GLY A 220 -7.54 -8.34 18.36
CA GLY A 220 -8.59 -8.80 17.47
C GLY A 220 -8.83 -7.90 16.27
N VAL A 221 -8.32 -6.65 16.30
CA VAL A 221 -8.42 -5.66 15.21
C VAL A 221 -7.17 -5.73 14.35
#